data_AF-A0A2A4ZE29-F1
#
_entry.id   AF-A0A2A4ZE29-F1
#
_cell.length_a   1.000
_cell.length_b   1.000
_cell.length_c   1.000
_cell.angle_alpha   90.00
_cell.angle_beta   90.00
_cell.angle_gamma   90.00
#
_symmetry.space_group_name_H-M   'P 1'
#
loop_
_entity.id
_entity.type
_entity.pdbx_description
1 polymer ?
#
loop_
_entity_poly.entity_id
_entity_poly.type
_entity_poly.pdbx_seq_one_letter_code
_entity_poly.pdbx_strand_id
1 'polypeptide(L)'
;MKTVIAAMKDTGGDGELTIKFPFKLNKAGQIECTPKITPKIPQHQMGTGIYFSDDEGRLSRRDPNQMDIEDEIERRRQAAAE
;
A
#
# COMPACT_ATOMS: atom_id res chain seq x y z
N MET A 1 -0.81 3.18 -22.07
CA MET A 1 -1.31 1.99 -21.36
C MET A 1 -0.14 1.00 -21.25
N LYS A 2 0.53 0.91 -20.10
CA LYS A 2 1.67 -0.03 -19.94
C LYS A 2 1.09 -1.45 -19.82
N THR A 3 1.56 -2.37 -20.67
CA THR A 3 1.21 -3.79 -20.58
C THR A 3 1.85 -4.41 -19.34
N VAL A 4 1.30 -5.51 -18.82
CA VAL A 4 1.86 -6.24 -17.66
C VAL A 4 3.35 -6.51 -17.86
N ILE A 5 3.74 -6.91 -19.06
CA ILE A 5 5.14 -7.18 -19.45
C ILE A 5 6.03 -5.93 -19.38
N ALA A 6 5.52 -4.77 -19.80
CA ALA A 6 6.28 -3.52 -19.71
C ALA A 6 6.49 -3.09 -18.25
N ALA A 7 5.48 -3.26 -17.40
CA ALA A 7 5.60 -2.98 -15.98
C ALA A 7 6.53 -3.95 -15.25
N MET A 8 6.55 -5.24 -15.63
CA MET A 8 7.50 -6.23 -15.10
C MET A 8 8.95 -5.84 -15.41
N LYS A 9 9.24 -5.35 -16.63
CA LYS A 9 10.58 -4.86 -16.99
C LYS A 9 11.01 -3.66 -16.15
N ASP A 10 10.09 -2.74 -15.86
CA ASP A 10 10.40 -1.52 -15.12
C ASP A 10 10.54 -1.76 -13.60
N THR A 11 9.75 -2.66 -13.03
CA THR A 11 9.68 -2.87 -11.57
C THR A 11 10.53 -4.04 -11.06
N GLY A 12 10.88 -4.98 -11.95
CA GLY A 12 11.47 -6.26 -11.56
C GLY A 12 10.54 -7.17 -10.77
N GLY A 13 9.26 -6.80 -10.59
CA GLY A 13 8.25 -7.57 -9.88
C GLY A 13 7.44 -8.49 -10.79
N ASP A 14 6.84 -9.51 -10.20
CA ASP A 14 5.98 -10.47 -10.90
C ASP A 14 4.64 -9.84 -11.32
N GLY A 15 4.23 -10.07 -12.56
CA GLY A 15 2.93 -9.64 -13.09
C GLY A 15 2.02 -10.82 -13.37
N GLU A 16 0.70 -10.60 -13.27
CA GLU A 16 -0.31 -11.62 -13.55
C GLU A 16 -1.40 -11.05 -14.47
N LEU A 17 -1.89 -11.85 -15.41
CA LEU A 17 -3.06 -11.50 -16.22
C LEU A 17 -4.10 -12.62 -16.10
N THR A 18 -5.21 -12.35 -15.42
CA THR A 18 -6.32 -13.29 -15.32
C THR A 18 -7.40 -12.93 -16.34
N ILE A 19 -7.74 -13.89 -17.20
CA ILE A 19 -8.85 -13.78 -18.16
C ILE A 19 -9.94 -14.77 -17.73
N LYS A 20 -11.13 -14.26 -17.44
CA LYS A 20 -12.29 -15.06 -17.03
C LYS A 20 -13.38 -14.97 -18.08
N PHE A 21 -13.82 -16.12 -18.59
CA PHE A 21 -14.94 -16.24 -19.52
C PHE A 21 -16.16 -16.80 -18.78
N PRO A 22 -17.03 -15.95 -18.23
CA PRO A 22 -18.30 -16.41 -17.66
C PRO A 22 -19.28 -16.69 -18.81
N PHE A 23 -19.67 -17.95 -18.96
CA PHE A 23 -20.73 -18.36 -19.87
C PHE A 23 -22.06 -18.41 -19.11
N LYS A 24 -23.11 -17.81 -19.68
CA LYS A 24 -24.47 -17.84 -19.14
C LYS A 24 -25.43 -18.26 -20.24
N LEU A 25 -26.35 -19.17 -19.91
CA LEU A 25 -27.42 -19.55 -20.82
C LEU A 25 -28.61 -18.59 -20.59
N ASN A 26 -29.02 -17.85 -21.62
CA ASN A 26 -30.20 -17.01 -21.57
C ASN A 26 -31.48 -17.86 -21.84
N LYS A 27 -32.64 -17.38 -21.40
CA LYS A 27 -33.96 -18.02 -21.60
C LYS A 27 -34.32 -18.23 -23.08
N ALA A 28 -33.67 -17.50 -23.99
CA ALA A 28 -33.79 -17.66 -25.44
C ALA A 28 -32.87 -18.77 -26.03
N GLY A 29 -32.17 -19.53 -25.19
CA GLY A 29 -31.24 -20.59 -25.63
C GLY A 29 -29.88 -20.10 -26.12
N GLN A 30 -29.59 -18.80 -26.01
CA GLN A 30 -28.32 -18.21 -26.41
C GLN A 30 -27.29 -18.29 -25.28
N ILE A 31 -26.02 -18.50 -25.63
CA ILE A 31 -24.91 -18.45 -24.69
C ILE A 31 -24.35 -17.02 -24.69
N GLU A 32 -24.54 -16.32 -23.58
CA GLU A 32 -23.92 -15.03 -23.33
C GLU A 32 -22.55 -15.23 -22.69
N CYS A 33 -21.51 -14.62 -23.25
CA CYS A 33 -20.19 -14.58 -22.65
C CYS A 33 -19.68 -13.14 -22.64
N THR A 34 -19.51 -12.58 -21.44
CA THR A 34 -18.85 -11.27 -21.26
C THR A 34 -17.47 -11.52 -20.62
N PRO A 35 -16.38 -11.54 -21.41
CA PRO A 35 -15.06 -11.76 -20.88
C PRO A 35 -14.66 -10.67 -19.88
N LYS A 36 -14.11 -11.08 -18.75
CA LYS A 36 -13.53 -10.19 -17.75
C LYS A 36 -12.02 -10.35 -17.75
N ILE A 37 -11.31 -9.23 -17.93
CA ILE A 37 -9.85 -9.18 -17.95
C ILE A 37 -9.41 -8.43 -16.69
N THR A 38 -8.66 -9.11 -15.82
CA THR A 38 -8.13 -8.54 -14.57
C THR A 38 -6.60 -8.63 -14.59
N PRO A 39 -5.88 -7.55 -14.94
CA PRO A 39 -4.42 -7.50 -14.85
C PRO A 39 -3.96 -7.10 -13.44
N LYS A 40 -3.00 -7.85 -12.86
CA LYS A 40 -2.17 -7.41 -11.73
C LYS A 40 -0.88 -6.84 -12.29
N ILE A 41 -0.83 -5.52 -12.41
CA ILE A 41 0.34 -4.80 -12.90
C ILE A 41 1.30 -4.63 -11.71
N PRO A 42 2.54 -5.14 -11.77
CA PRO A 42 3.50 -4.95 -10.70
C PRO A 42 3.81 -3.46 -10.56
N GLN A 43 3.90 -3.01 -9.32
CA GLN A 43 4.22 -1.63 -8.97
C GLN A 43 5.55 -1.60 -8.22
N HIS A 44 6.26 -0.47 -8.33
CA HIS A 44 7.45 -0.25 -7.52
C HIS A 44 7.06 -0.35 -6.06
N GLN A 45 7.85 -1.05 -5.24
CA GLN A 45 7.69 -0.99 -3.80
C GLN A 45 7.93 0.45 -3.34
N MET A 46 6.84 1.19 -3.10
CA MET A 46 6.93 2.41 -2.32
C MET A 46 7.31 2.01 -0.90
N GLY A 47 8.41 2.57 -0.40
CA GLY A 47 8.81 2.35 0.99
C GLY A 47 7.65 2.66 1.93
N THR A 48 7.40 1.78 2.89
CA THR A 48 6.34 1.98 3.89
C THR A 48 6.65 3.24 4.69
N GLY A 49 5.83 4.28 4.51
CA GLY A 49 5.86 5.44 5.40
C GLY A 49 5.22 5.06 6.72
N ILE A 50 6.00 5.06 7.80
CA ILE A 50 5.47 4.96 9.16
C ILE A 50 4.93 6.35 9.52
N TYR A 51 3.64 6.39 9.88
CA TYR A 51 2.95 7.59 10.36
C TYR A 51 2.26 7.24 11.67
N PHE A 52 2.26 8.18 12.60
CA PHE A 52 1.60 8.08 13.89
C PHE A 52 0.39 9.00 13.90
N SER A 53 -0.73 8.52 14.43
CA SER A 53 -1.95 9.31 14.62
C SER A 53 -1.80 10.14 15.90
N ASP A 54 -2.11 11.44 15.84
CA ASP A 54 -2.33 12.23 17.06
C ASP A 54 -3.77 12.10 17.57
N ASP A 55 -4.04 12.55 18.80
CA ASP A 55 -5.37 12.53 19.42
C ASP A 55 -6.42 13.38 18.67
N GLU A 56 -5.99 14.29 17.79
CA GLU A 56 -6.86 15.07 16.90
C GLU A 56 -7.12 14.37 15.55
N GLY A 57 -6.59 13.16 15.34
CA GLY A 57 -6.77 12.37 14.13
C GLY A 57 -5.92 12.81 12.94
N ARG A 58 -4.87 13.61 13.16
CA ARG A 58 -3.91 14.00 12.13
C ARG A 58 -2.73 13.02 12.10
N LEU A 59 -2.12 12.89 10.93
CA LEU A 59 -0.97 12.02 10.73
C LEU A 59 0.33 12.80 10.89
N SER A 60 1.17 12.35 11.82
CA SER A 60 2.52 12.88 12.07
C SER A 60 3.58 11.84 11.74
N ARG A 61 4.79 12.30 11.41
CA ARG A 61 5.97 11.42 11.30
C ARG A 61 6.74 11.31 12.63
N ARG A 62 6.38 12.11 13.63
CA ARG A 62 6.93 12.03 14.98
C ARG A 62 6.02 11.16 15.83
N ASP A 63 6.61 10.20 16.53
CA ASP A 63 5.89 9.36 17.49
C ASP A 63 5.46 10.20 18.69
N PRO A 64 4.16 10.34 18.99
CA PRO A 64 3.67 11.11 20.14
C PRO A 64 4.15 10.56 21.49
N ASN A 65 4.53 9.28 21.56
CA ASN A 65 4.99 8.64 22.80
C ASN A 65 6.51 8.73 23.00
N GLN A 66 7.25 9.25 22.02
CA GLN A 66 8.69 9.44 22.11
C GLN A 66 9.01 10.86 22.61
N MET A 67 9.77 10.95 23.69
CA MET A 67 10.28 12.23 24.18
C MET A 67 11.33 12.80 23.22
N ASP A 68 11.32 14.12 23.04
CA ASP A 68 12.33 14.78 22.22
C ASP A 68 13.71 14.71 22.93
N ILE A 69 14.77 14.79 22.13
CA ILE A 69 16.15 14.67 22.63
C ILE A 69 16.44 15.75 23.69
N GLU A 70 15.84 16.92 23.55
CA GLU A 70 15.97 18.06 24.47
C GLU A 70 15.38 17.72 25.85
N ASP A 71 14.20 17.07 25.89
CA ASP A 71 13.52 16.67 27.12
C ASP A 71 14.32 15.59 27.89
N GLU A 72 14.93 14.65 27.17
CA GLU A 72 15.77 13.61 27.77
C GLU A 72 17.09 14.18 28.32
N ILE A 73 17.70 15.15 27.63
CA ILE A 73 18.89 15.85 28.13
C ILE A 73 18.58 16.62 29.41
N GLU A 74 17.41 17.28 29.49
CA GLU A 74 17.00 18.01 30.68
C GLU A 74 16.70 17.09 31.86
N ARG A 75 15.97 15.99 31.63
CA ARG A 75 15.77 14.94 32.63
C ARG A 75 17.09 14.43 33.22
N ARG A 76 18.09 14.15 32.37
CA ARG A 76 19.41 13.68 32.83
C ARG A 76 20.16 14.72 33.65
N ARG A 77 20.03 16.01 33.33
CA ARG A 77 20.61 17.08 34.14
C ARG A 77 19.94 17.20 35.50
N GLN A 78 18.62 17.10 35.55
CA GLN A 78 17.87 17.13 36.81
C GLN A 78 18.23 15.93 37.71
N ALA A 79 18.31 14.72 37.14
CA ALA A 79 18.70 13.52 37.87
C ALA A 79 20.18 13.51 38.35
N ALA A 80 21.05 14.33 37.74
CA ALA A 80 22.44 14.48 38.16
C ALA A 80 22.65 15.64 39.16
N ALA A 81 21.60 16.43 39.42
CA ALA A 81 21.62 17.56 40.36
C ALA A 81 20.99 17.20 41.73
N GLU A 82 20.40 16.01 41.87
CA GLU A 82 19.97 15.37 43.13
C GLU A 82 21.06 14.43 43.67
#